data_AF-A0A3G2R5V2-F1
#
_entry.id   AF-A0A3G2R5V2-F1
#
_cell.length_a   1.000
_cell.length_b   1.000
_cell.length_c   1.000
_cell.angle_alpha   90.00
_cell.angle_beta   90.00
_cell.angle_gamma   90.00
#
_symmetry.space_group_name_H-M   'P 1'
#
loop_
_entity.id
_entity.type
_entity.pdbx_description
1 polymer ?
#
loop_
_entity_poly.entity_id
_entity_poly.type
_entity_poly.pdbx_seq_one_letter_code
_entity_poly.pdbx_strand_id
1 'polypeptide(L)' 'MSITCPFCGNQNVQQLKNIQPNQTYALSIIDTDKGPTLPSQYLPVDVYGCLQCKAIFLVCESLREKK' A
#
# COMPACT_ATOMS: atom_id res chain seq x y z
N MET A 1 2.90 8.42 -13.85
CA MET A 1 2.51 9.21 -12.66
C MET A 1 3.75 9.43 -11.81
N SER A 2 4.00 10.66 -11.34
CA SER A 2 5.00 10.92 -10.30
C SER A 2 4.38 10.64 -8.92
N ILE A 3 4.95 9.70 -8.17
CA ILE A 3 4.55 9.46 -6.79
C ILE A 3 5.46 10.29 -5.90
N THR A 4 4.84 11.03 -4.98
CA THR A 4 5.56 11.87 -4.02
C THR A 4 5.37 11.28 -2.64
N CYS A 5 6.46 11.24 -1.86
CA CYS A 5 6.41 10.79 -0.48
C CYS A 5 5.49 11.71 0.35
N PRO A 6 4.43 11.17 0.98
CA PRO A 6 3.49 12.00 1.74
C PRO A 6 4.10 12.57 3.03
N PHE A 7 5.26 12.06 3.46
CA PHE A 7 5.89 12.48 4.71
C PHE A 7 6.92 13.59 4.53
N CYS A 8 7.70 13.59 3.44
CA CYS A 8 8.78 14.56 3.23
C CYS A 8 8.71 15.31 1.89
N GLY A 9 7.70 15.05 1.05
CA GLY A 9 7.53 15.72 -0.24
C GLY A 9 8.56 15.33 -1.31
N ASN A 10 9.46 14.39 -1.03
CA ASN A 10 10.46 13.94 -1.99
C ASN A 10 9.86 12.99 -3.05
N GLN A 11 10.34 13.06 -4.29
CA GLN A 11 9.87 12.24 -5.41
C GLN A 11 10.72 10.97 -5.63
N ASN A 12 11.84 10.83 -4.92
CA ASN A 12 12.69 9.65 -4.96
C ASN A 12 12.06 8.53 -4.12
N VAL A 13 11.09 7.86 -4.72
CA VAL A 13 10.32 6.76 -4.15
C VAL A 13 10.42 5.55 -5.08
N GLN A 14 10.46 4.34 -4.49
CA GLN A 14 10.50 3.09 -5.23
C GLN A 14 9.34 2.19 -4.79
N GLN A 15 8.73 1.51 -5.76
CA GLN A 15 7.74 0.48 -5.47
C GLN A 15 8.46 -0.74 -4.89
N LEU A 16 7.98 -1.21 -3.75
CA LEU A 16 8.42 -2.44 -3.10
C LEU A 16 7.74 -3.61 -3.81
N LYS A 17 8.49 -4.30 -4.66
CA LYS A 17 7.98 -5.49 -5.37
C LYS A 17 7.94 -6.69 -4.42
N ASN A 18 6.96 -7.56 -4.63
CA ASN A 18 6.94 -8.86 -3.96
C ASN A 18 8.11 -9.73 -4.43
N ILE A 19 8.63 -10.53 -3.50
CA ILE A 19 9.72 -11.48 -3.76
C ILE A 19 9.22 -12.61 -4.69
N GLN A 20 7.94 -12.95 -4.60
CA GLN A 20 7.31 -14.00 -5.41
C GLN A 20 6.45 -13.39 -6.53
N PRO A 21 6.48 -13.97 -7.74
CA PRO A 21 5.59 -13.57 -8.81
C PRO A 21 4.12 -13.80 -8.42
N ASN A 22 3.22 -12.93 -8.89
CA ASN A 22 1.78 -12.97 -8.66
C ASN A 22 1.31 -12.75 -7.21
N GLN A 23 2.17 -12.26 -6.32
CA GLN A 23 1.74 -11.76 -5.02
C GLN A 23 1.43 -10.25 -5.11
N THR A 24 0.32 -9.85 -4.50
CA THR A 24 -0.11 -8.46 -4.37
C THR A 24 -0.29 -8.14 -2.89
N TYR A 25 0.15 -6.96 -2.47
CA TYR A 25 -0.17 -6.49 -1.13
C TYR A 25 -1.63 -6.06 -1.08
N ALA A 26 -2.33 -6.44 -0.01
CA ALA A 26 -3.72 -6.07 0.17
C ALA A 26 -3.96 -5.59 1.60
N LEU A 27 -4.78 -4.55 1.73
CA LEU A 27 -5.40 -4.19 2.99
C LEU A 27 -6.61 -5.08 3.20
N SER A 28 -6.76 -5.62 4.40
CA SER A 28 -7.83 -6.55 4.72
C SER A 28 -8.46 -6.18 6.04
N ILE A 29 -9.79 -6.28 6.13
CA ILE A 29 -10.51 -6.05 7.37
C ILE A 29 -10.57 -7.37 8.14
N ILE A 30 -10.08 -7.35 9.38
CA ILE A 30 -10.18 -8.48 10.31
C ILE A 30 -11.27 -8.15 11.32
N ASP A 31 -12.33 -8.95 11.34
CA ASP A 31 -13.40 -8.89 12.32
C ASP A 31 -12.98 -9.72 13.54
N THR A 32 -12.59 -9.04 14.63
CA THR A 32 -12.10 -9.71 15.85
C THR A 32 -13.22 -10.35 16.66
N ASP A 33 -14.48 -9.98 16.43
CA ASP A 33 -15.64 -10.49 17.16
C ASP A 33 -16.07 -11.87 16.65
N LYS A 34 -15.64 -12.26 15.45
CA LYS A 34 -15.98 -13.54 14.80
C LYS A 34 -14.88 -14.60 14.89
N GLY A 35 -13.84 -14.37 15.70
CA GLY A 35 -12.66 -15.24 15.76
C GLY A 35 -11.73 -15.08 14.54
N PRO A 36 -10.61 -15.83 14.45
CA PRO A 36 -9.64 -15.71 13.35
C PRO A 36 -10.27 -16.22 12.06
N THR A 37 -11.06 -15.36 11.42
CA THR A 37 -11.73 -15.64 10.17
C THR A 37 -10.89 -15.10 9.03
N LEU A 38 -10.91 -15.85 7.92
CA LEU A 38 -10.36 -15.42 6.65
C LEU A 38 -10.91 -14.01 6.35
N PRO A 39 -10.06 -13.05 5.96
CA PRO A 39 -10.50 -11.70 5.72
C PRO A 39 -11.68 -11.67 4.74
N SER A 40 -12.76 -10.99 5.13
CA SER A 40 -13.99 -10.95 4.34
C SER A 40 -13.86 -10.07 3.09
N GLN A 41 -12.92 -9.14 3.09
CA GLN A 41 -12.68 -8.18 2.02
C GLN A 41 -11.19 -7.87 1.90
N TYR A 42 -10.73 -7.70 0.67
CA TYR A 42 -9.36 -7.34 0.33
C TYR A 42 -9.36 -6.14 -0.61
N LEU A 43 -8.53 -5.14 -0.31
CA LEU A 43 -8.28 -4.01 -1.18
C LEU A 43 -6.81 -4.06 -1.63
N PRO A 44 -6.55 -4.35 -2.92
CA PRO A 44 -5.19 -4.32 -3.46
C PRO A 44 -4.55 -2.94 -3.29
N VAL A 45 -3.29 -2.93 -2.88
CA VAL A 45 -2.48 -1.72 -2.71
C VAL A 45 -1.08 -1.91 -3.25
N ASP A 46 -0.51 -0.83 -3.76
CA ASP A 46 0.91 -0.75 -4.05
C ASP A 46 1.65 -0.21 -2.83
N VAL A 47 2.82 -0.78 -2.56
CA VAL A 47 3.67 -0.36 -1.44
C VAL A 47 4.86 0.39 -1.99
N TYR A 48 5.12 1.59 -1.46
CA TYR A 48 6.25 2.42 -1.86
C TYR A 48 7.15 2.74 -0.66
N GLY A 49 8.45 2.78 -0.92
CA GLY A 49 9.46 3.27 0.03
C GLY A 49 10.11 4.56 -0.47
N CYS A 50 10.24 5.55 0.40
CA CYS A 50 10.99 6.78 0.11
C CYS A 50 12.48 6.60 0.40
N LEU A 51 13.35 6.83 -0.58
CA LEU A 51 14.78 6.67 -0.40
C LEU A 51 15.42 7.77 0.46
N GLN A 52 14.74 8.91 0.61
CA GLN A 52 15.22 10.04 1.40
C GLN A 52 14.91 9.87 2.90
N CYS A 53 13.63 9.81 3.28
CA CYS A 53 13.23 9.74 4.69
C CYS A 53 12.99 8.31 5.22
N LYS A 54 13.16 7.30 4.35
CA LYS A 54 12.96 5.87 4.66
C LYS A 54 11.52 5.49 5.06
N ALA A 55 10.55 6.38 4.85
CA ALA A 55 9.16 6.08 5.09
C ALA A 55 8.60 5.06 4.08
N ILE A 56 7.71 4.20 4.57
CA ILE A 56 6.92 3.26 3.75
C ILE A 56 5.47 3.73 3.75
N PHE A 57 4.84 3.75 2.59
CA PHE A 57 3.43 4.13 2.45
C PHE A 57 2.72 3.29 1.39
N LEU A 58 1.40 3.23 1.53
CA LEU A 58 0.51 2.50 0.65
C LEU A 58 -0.15 3.46 -0.32
N VAL A 59 -0.25 3.03 -1.58
CA VAL A 59 -0.98 3.75 -2.63
C VAL A 59 -2.06 2.81 -3.13
N CYS A 60 -3.29 3.30 -3.13
CA CYS A 60 -4.43 2.59 -3.69
C CYS A 60 -5.04 3.49 -4.77
N GLU A 61 -4.93 3.10 -6.04
CA GLU A 61 -5.42 3.93 -7.15
C GLU A 61 -6.94 4.15 -7.07
N SER A 62 -7.70 3.15 -6.60
CA SER A 62 -9.15 3.26 -6.44
C SER A 62 -9.59 4.25 -5.35
N LEU A 63 -8.70 4.59 -4.41
CA LEU A 63 -8.97 5.57 -3.34
C LEU A 63 -8.36 6.94 -3.61
N ARG A 64 -7.58 7.12 -4.69
CA ARG A 64 -7.14 8.45 -5.13
C ARG A 64 -8.36 9.17 -5.69
N GLU A 65 -8.99 10.01 -4.87
CA GLU A 65 -10.07 10.90 -5.32
C GLU A 65 -9.65 11.61 -6.61
N LYS A 66 -10.51 11.54 -7.64
CA LYS A 66 -10.45 12.43 -8.79
C LYS A 66 -10.74 13.85 -8.30
N LYS A 67 -9.74 14.56 -7.81
CA LYS A 67 -9.78 16.02 -7.70
C LYS A 67 -9.36 16.66 -9.02
#